data_AF-A0A1S7FYI5-F1
#
_entry.id   AF-A0A1S7FYI5-F1
#
_cell.length_a   1.000
_cell.length_b   1.000
_cell.length_c   1.000
_cell.angle_alpha   90.00
_cell.angle_beta   90.00
_cell.angle_gamma   90.00
#
_symmetry.space_group_name_H-M   'P 1'
#
loop_
_entity.id
_entity.type
_entity.pdbx_description
1 polymer ?
#
loop_
_entity_poly.entity_id
_entity_poly.type
_entity_poly.pdbx_seq_one_letter_code
_entity_poly.pdbx_strand_id
1 'polypeptide(L)'
;MAVVFLAFGIVFAVGGKADAATNDAQRFKTVGANKQLILVTTPGYKSNKATIQTFERDSKGVWQRKALMYGFIGRDGFATTMRETVVQSPRGKFTLGTAFGRYANPGTKMPYRKTSTRDVWVDDSKSKLYNSWQVLPVNNRWKSAEKLYQPAYNYAFAINYNPLRKPGWGSAIFFHVSSSYTMGCTGTSQANVVKILKWLDPKKKPVIIQSPRTELSRY
;
A
#
# COMPACT_ATOMS: atom_id res chain seq x y z
N MET A 1 -67.98 1.92 -20.26
CA MET A 1 -67.00 0.85 -20.55
C MET A 1 -65.73 1.50 -21.08
N ALA A 2 -64.68 1.54 -20.28
CA ALA A 2 -63.31 1.82 -20.71
C ALA A 2 -62.39 1.18 -19.66
N VAL A 3 -61.75 0.08 -20.03
CA VAL A 3 -60.82 -0.67 -19.18
C VAL A 3 -59.44 -0.04 -19.38
N VAL A 4 -58.92 0.64 -18.36
CA VAL A 4 -57.52 1.10 -18.34
C VAL A 4 -56.68 0.00 -17.71
N PHE A 5 -55.91 -0.69 -18.54
CA PHE A 5 -54.88 -1.63 -18.10
C PHE A 5 -53.68 -0.85 -17.54
N LEU A 6 -53.53 -0.85 -16.21
CA LEU A 6 -52.29 -0.46 -15.54
C LEU A 6 -51.30 -1.62 -15.66
N ALA A 7 -50.39 -1.52 -16.62
CA ALA A 7 -49.24 -2.41 -16.73
C ALA A 7 -48.30 -2.19 -15.53
N PHE A 8 -48.33 -3.11 -14.56
CA PHE A 8 -47.31 -3.20 -13.53
C PHE A 8 -45.99 -3.65 -14.19
N GLY A 9 -45.11 -2.69 -14.46
CA GLY A 9 -43.73 -2.98 -14.82
C GLY A 9 -43.03 -3.69 -13.66
N ILE A 10 -42.68 -4.96 -13.87
CA ILE A 10 -41.83 -5.73 -12.97
C ILE A 10 -40.45 -5.07 -12.99
N VAL A 11 -40.14 -4.29 -11.96
CA VAL A 11 -38.78 -3.84 -11.70
C VAL A 11 -37.99 -5.06 -11.25
N PHE A 12 -37.17 -5.61 -12.15
CA PHE A 12 -36.12 -6.54 -11.75
C PHE A 12 -35.13 -5.78 -10.87
N ALA A 13 -35.33 -5.86 -9.56
CA ALA A 13 -34.27 -5.59 -8.61
C ALA A 13 -33.16 -6.61 -8.89
N VAL A 14 -32.10 -6.18 -9.59
CA VAL A 14 -30.83 -6.91 -9.62
C VAL A 14 -30.24 -6.76 -8.22
N GLY A 15 -30.80 -7.51 -7.28
CA GLY A 15 -30.21 -7.77 -5.99
C GLY A 15 -28.98 -8.60 -6.23
N GLY A 16 -27.87 -7.93 -6.55
CA GLY A 16 -26.55 -8.51 -6.38
C GLY A 16 -26.45 -8.92 -4.92
N LYS A 17 -26.64 -10.21 -4.66
CA LYS A 17 -26.23 -10.82 -3.40
C LYS A 17 -24.81 -10.31 -3.16
N ALA A 18 -24.61 -9.60 -2.06
CA ALA A 18 -23.28 -9.41 -1.54
C ALA A 18 -22.77 -10.83 -1.30
N ASP A 19 -22.01 -11.36 -2.27
CA ASP A 19 -21.27 -12.60 -2.12
C ASP A 19 -20.62 -12.52 -0.75
N ALA A 20 -20.71 -13.59 0.03
CA ALA A 20 -19.83 -13.76 1.18
C ALA A 20 -18.41 -13.45 0.70
N ALA A 21 -17.94 -12.24 1.02
CA ALA A 21 -17.00 -11.53 0.17
C ALA A 21 -15.78 -12.40 -0.10
N THR A 22 -15.61 -12.80 -1.36
CA THR A 22 -14.57 -13.74 -1.77
C THR A 22 -13.25 -13.34 -1.11
N ASN A 23 -12.71 -14.27 -0.32
CA ASN A 23 -11.46 -14.06 0.37
C ASN A 23 -10.33 -14.11 -0.66
N ASP A 24 -10.07 -12.97 -1.30
CA ASP A 24 -9.09 -12.84 -2.39
C ASP A 24 -7.73 -13.45 -2.01
N ALA A 25 -7.33 -13.31 -0.74
CA ALA A 25 -6.08 -13.87 -0.21
C ALA A 25 -5.98 -15.39 -0.36
N GLN A 26 -7.10 -16.13 -0.30
CA GLN A 26 -7.13 -17.59 -0.43
C GLN A 26 -6.75 -18.06 -1.84
N ARG A 27 -6.90 -17.20 -2.85
CA ARG A 27 -6.68 -17.55 -4.27
C ARG A 27 -5.25 -17.26 -4.72
N PHE A 28 -4.48 -16.48 -3.96
CA PHE A 28 -3.14 -16.07 -4.37
C PHE A 28 -2.14 -17.24 -4.33
N LYS A 29 -1.47 -17.47 -5.45
CA LYS A 29 -0.48 -18.55 -5.62
C LYS A 29 0.94 -18.12 -5.22
N THR A 30 1.19 -16.82 -5.13
CA THR A 30 2.51 -16.23 -4.91
C THR A 30 2.78 -15.88 -3.43
N VAL A 31 1.81 -16.08 -2.53
CA VAL A 31 1.95 -15.78 -1.09
C VAL A 31 2.52 -16.94 -0.26
N GLY A 32 2.90 -18.06 -0.90
CA GLY A 32 3.73 -19.14 -0.36
C GLY A 32 3.70 -19.33 1.18
N ALA A 33 4.84 -19.09 1.82
CA ALA A 33 5.01 -19.21 3.28
C ALA A 33 4.64 -17.93 4.07
N ASN A 34 4.12 -16.90 3.41
CA ASN A 34 3.69 -15.67 4.07
C ASN A 34 2.46 -15.96 4.94
N LYS A 35 2.42 -15.36 6.13
CA LYS A 35 1.29 -15.48 7.06
C LYS A 35 0.57 -14.15 7.30
N GLN A 36 1.08 -13.05 6.75
CA GLN A 36 0.42 -11.75 6.78
C GLN A 36 0.43 -11.12 5.39
N LEU A 37 -0.71 -10.60 4.98
CA LEU A 37 -0.91 -9.94 3.70
C LEU A 37 -1.66 -8.63 3.88
N ILE A 38 -1.12 -7.55 3.31
CA ILE A 38 -1.85 -6.33 3.04
C ILE A 38 -2.25 -6.37 1.55
N LEU A 39 -3.55 -6.29 1.27
CA LEU A 39 -4.08 -6.23 -0.09
C LEU A 39 -4.60 -4.81 -0.35
N VAL A 40 -4.01 -4.12 -1.30
CA VAL A 40 -4.41 -2.79 -1.75
C VAL A 40 -4.96 -2.92 -3.16
N THR A 41 -6.23 -2.55 -3.34
CA THR A 41 -6.90 -2.65 -4.64
C THR A 41 -7.56 -1.36 -5.04
N THR A 42 -7.61 -1.12 -6.34
CA THR A 42 -8.40 -0.05 -6.96
C THR A 42 -9.36 -0.66 -7.99
N PRO A 43 -10.47 0.03 -8.33
CA PRO A 43 -11.38 -0.42 -9.39
C PRO A 43 -10.68 -0.61 -10.74
N GLY A 44 -9.63 0.16 -11.02
CA GLY A 44 -8.87 0.12 -12.25
C GLY A 44 -7.57 0.91 -12.15
N TYR A 45 -6.75 0.85 -13.20
CA TYR A 45 -5.43 1.48 -13.26
C TYR A 45 -5.43 2.97 -12.96
N LYS A 46 -6.45 3.72 -13.43
CA LYS A 46 -6.50 5.19 -13.32
C LYS A 46 -7.14 5.69 -12.01
N SER A 47 -7.61 4.80 -11.14
CA SER A 47 -8.23 5.19 -9.88
C SER A 47 -7.19 5.30 -8.77
N ASN A 48 -7.22 6.42 -8.04
CA ASN A 48 -6.36 6.64 -6.88
C ASN A 48 -7.06 6.34 -5.54
N LYS A 49 -8.36 6.01 -5.55
CA LYS A 49 -9.11 5.59 -4.36
C LYS A 49 -8.92 4.08 -4.17
N ALA A 50 -8.38 3.69 -3.03
CA ALA A 50 -8.00 2.31 -2.75
C ALA A 50 -8.83 1.69 -1.63
N THR A 51 -9.13 0.41 -1.81
CA THR A 51 -9.58 -0.48 -0.75
C THR A 51 -8.37 -1.22 -0.19
N ILE A 52 -8.19 -1.17 1.13
CA ILE A 52 -7.08 -1.79 1.84
C ILE A 52 -7.63 -2.85 2.79
N GLN A 53 -7.17 -4.07 2.62
CA GLN A 53 -7.54 -5.21 3.46
C GLN A 53 -6.29 -5.83 4.07
N THR A 54 -6.39 -6.29 5.32
CA THR A 54 -5.34 -7.08 5.95
C THR A 54 -5.84 -8.50 6.16
N PHE A 55 -4.97 -9.48 5.94
CA PHE A 55 -5.26 -10.89 6.10
C PHE A 55 -4.15 -11.58 6.86
N GLU A 56 -4.53 -12.52 7.71
CA GLU A 56 -3.61 -13.37 8.44
C GLU A 56 -3.92 -14.84 8.17
N ARG A 57 -2.88 -15.64 7.91
CA ARG A 57 -3.00 -17.07 7.63
C ARG A 57 -2.87 -17.86 8.92
N ASP A 58 -3.87 -18.68 9.23
CA ASP A 58 -3.85 -19.55 10.40
C ASP A 58 -2.94 -20.78 10.21
N SER A 59 -2.87 -21.64 11.23
CA SER A 59 -2.07 -22.87 11.21
C SER A 59 -2.58 -23.92 10.22
N LYS A 60 -3.87 -23.86 9.83
CA LYS A 60 -4.49 -24.72 8.82
C LYS A 60 -4.29 -24.19 7.40
N GLY A 61 -3.63 -23.04 7.25
CA GLY A 61 -3.37 -22.42 5.97
C GLY A 61 -4.53 -21.60 5.42
N VAL A 62 -5.55 -21.32 6.22
CA VAL A 62 -6.72 -20.51 5.83
C VAL A 62 -6.44 -19.04 6.10
N TRP A 63 -6.64 -18.19 5.10
CA TRP A 63 -6.51 -16.75 5.28
C TRP A 63 -7.75 -16.18 5.97
N GLN A 64 -7.57 -15.27 6.92
CA GLN A 64 -8.65 -14.60 7.64
C GLN A 64 -8.50 -13.10 7.51
N ARG A 65 -9.54 -12.41 7.06
CA ARG A 65 -9.52 -10.93 6.98
C ARG A 65 -9.51 -10.36 8.40
N LYS A 66 -8.54 -9.49 8.69
CA LYS A 66 -8.36 -8.86 10.01
C LYS A 66 -8.86 -7.41 10.03
N ALA A 67 -8.80 -6.72 8.90
CA ALA A 67 -9.37 -5.38 8.75
C ALA A 67 -9.71 -5.08 7.29
N LEU A 68 -10.66 -4.16 7.11
CA LEU A 68 -11.01 -3.49 5.86
C LEU A 68 -11.00 -1.99 6.14
N MET A 69 -10.38 -1.22 5.26
CA MET A 69 -10.29 0.23 5.35
C MET A 69 -10.13 0.86 3.96
N TYR A 70 -10.28 2.17 3.88
CA TYR A 70 -10.10 2.92 2.64
C TYR A 70 -8.86 3.80 2.72
N GLY A 71 -8.30 4.11 1.56
CA GLY A 71 -7.12 4.93 1.45
C GLY A 71 -6.92 5.40 0.02
N PHE A 72 -5.69 5.78 -0.27
CA PHE A 72 -5.30 6.31 -1.55
C PHE A 72 -3.96 5.75 -2.01
N ILE A 73 -3.76 5.77 -3.32
CA ILE A 73 -2.47 5.49 -3.96
C ILE A 73 -2.01 6.74 -4.71
N GLY A 74 -0.97 6.61 -5.54
CA GLY A 74 -0.47 7.65 -6.41
C GLY A 74 -1.56 8.36 -7.19
N ARG A 75 -1.40 9.67 -7.40
CA ARG A 75 -2.38 10.57 -8.02
C ARG A 75 -3.04 9.99 -9.27
N ASP A 76 -2.22 9.39 -10.13
CA ASP A 76 -2.62 8.87 -11.44
C ASP A 76 -2.91 7.35 -11.40
N GLY A 77 -3.02 6.76 -10.21
CA GLY A 77 -3.35 5.37 -9.95
C GLY A 77 -2.15 4.42 -9.92
N PHE A 78 -2.24 3.26 -10.55
CA PHE A 78 -1.16 2.27 -10.63
C PHE A 78 -0.32 2.44 -11.90
N ALA A 79 0.99 2.25 -11.79
CA ALA A 79 1.89 2.34 -12.92
C ALA A 79 1.89 1.03 -13.72
N THR A 80 1.84 1.12 -15.04
CA THR A 80 2.23 0.00 -15.91
C THR A 80 3.75 -0.15 -15.94
N THR A 81 4.47 0.97 -15.99
CA THR A 81 5.93 1.05 -15.90
C THR A 81 6.28 2.15 -14.91
N MET A 82 7.06 1.81 -13.88
CA MET A 82 7.52 2.75 -12.87
C MET A 82 8.77 3.50 -13.31
N ARG A 83 8.83 4.81 -13.00
CA ARG A 83 9.98 5.70 -13.19
C ARG A 83 9.96 6.82 -12.14
N GLU A 84 11.05 7.54 -11.94
CA GLU A 84 11.06 8.73 -11.05
C GLU A 84 10.14 9.86 -11.52
N THR A 85 9.80 9.90 -12.81
CA THR A 85 8.98 10.96 -13.40
C THR A 85 7.48 10.70 -13.33
N VAL A 86 7.06 9.55 -12.80
CA VAL A 86 5.65 9.18 -12.74
C VAL A 86 5.14 9.28 -11.30
N VAL A 87 3.84 9.56 -11.16
CA VAL A 87 3.21 9.80 -9.84
C VAL A 87 2.24 8.69 -9.46
N GLN A 88 2.25 7.59 -10.22
CA GLN A 88 1.52 6.36 -9.95
C GLN A 88 2.24 5.50 -8.90
N SER A 89 1.47 4.68 -8.19
CA SER A 89 2.02 3.67 -7.29
C SER A 89 2.50 2.42 -8.04
N PRO A 90 3.52 1.72 -7.52
CA PRO A 90 3.94 0.47 -8.10
C PRO A 90 2.89 -0.61 -7.87
N ARG A 91 2.57 -1.32 -8.95
CA ARG A 91 1.76 -2.52 -8.92
C ARG A 91 2.64 -3.75 -8.71
N GLY A 92 2.25 -4.67 -7.84
CA GLY A 92 2.99 -5.90 -7.61
C GLY A 92 2.84 -6.47 -6.20
N LYS A 93 3.65 -7.50 -5.91
CA LYS A 93 3.83 -8.07 -4.57
C LYS A 93 5.20 -7.65 -4.04
N PHE A 94 5.22 -7.05 -2.85
CA PHE A 94 6.44 -6.54 -2.23
C PHE A 94 6.56 -7.04 -0.79
N THR A 95 7.80 -7.21 -0.32
CA THR A 95 8.09 -7.35 1.10
C THR A 95 8.06 -5.98 1.78
N LEU A 96 7.95 -5.98 3.11
CA LEU A 96 7.98 -4.76 3.90
C LEU A 96 9.37 -4.52 4.48
N GLY A 97 9.81 -3.27 4.48
CA GLY A 97 11.04 -2.83 5.11
C GLY A 97 10.81 -2.31 6.53
N THR A 98 11.75 -1.49 7.00
CA THR A 98 11.70 -0.84 8.30
C THR A 98 10.46 0.05 8.44
N ALA A 99 9.74 -0.10 9.55
CA ALA A 99 8.74 0.85 9.99
C ALA A 99 9.41 2.09 10.57
N PHE A 100 8.77 3.25 10.45
CA PHE A 100 9.35 4.50 10.94
C PHE A 100 8.29 5.55 11.26
N GLY A 101 8.72 6.63 11.88
CA GLY A 101 7.90 7.83 12.00
C GLY A 101 8.45 8.87 12.96
N ARG A 102 7.80 10.02 13.01
CA ARG A 102 8.15 11.14 13.91
C ARG A 102 7.94 10.81 15.39
N TYR A 103 7.00 9.91 15.67
CA TYR A 103 6.61 9.53 17.02
C TYR A 103 7.29 8.24 17.47
N ALA A 104 7.10 7.85 18.73
CA ALA A 104 7.62 6.59 19.25
C ALA A 104 6.93 5.38 18.59
N ASN A 105 7.55 4.19 18.70
CA ASN A 105 6.97 2.96 18.18
C ASN A 105 5.54 2.78 18.72
N PRO A 106 4.51 2.66 17.85
CA PRO A 106 3.13 2.53 18.28
C PRO A 106 2.78 1.14 18.84
N GLY A 107 3.75 0.24 19.02
CA GLY A 107 3.55 -1.16 19.41
C GLY A 107 3.69 -2.17 18.26
N THR A 108 4.36 -1.79 17.16
CA THR A 108 4.71 -2.74 16.09
C THR A 108 5.83 -3.67 16.52
N LYS A 109 5.78 -4.91 16.04
CA LYS A 109 6.89 -5.87 16.16
C LYS A 109 7.90 -5.74 15.00
N MET A 110 7.56 -5.00 13.96
CA MET A 110 8.51 -4.69 12.88
C MET A 110 9.67 -3.86 13.44
N PRO A 111 10.87 -3.92 12.84
CA PRO A 111 11.93 -2.95 13.12
C PRO A 111 11.36 -1.54 12.96
N TYR A 112 11.53 -0.70 14.00
CA TYR A 112 10.98 0.65 14.02
C TYR A 112 12.08 1.70 14.24
N ARG A 113 12.14 2.70 13.36
CA ARG A 113 13.07 3.83 13.49
C ARG A 113 12.31 5.14 13.69
N LYS A 114 12.55 5.80 14.84
CA LYS A 114 12.07 7.17 15.04
C LYS A 114 12.88 8.13 14.16
N THR A 115 12.21 8.98 13.39
CA THR A 115 12.86 9.95 12.49
C THR A 115 13.22 11.23 13.22
N SER A 116 14.23 11.91 12.71
CA SER A 116 14.67 13.24 13.09
C SER A 116 14.71 14.15 11.86
N THR A 117 14.86 15.46 12.06
CA THR A 117 15.03 16.45 10.99
C THR A 117 16.23 16.19 10.08
N ARG A 118 17.13 15.26 10.44
CA ARG A 118 18.30 14.87 9.65
C ARG A 118 18.05 13.66 8.75
N ASP A 119 16.97 12.91 8.95
CA ASP A 119 16.70 11.69 8.21
C ASP A 119 16.06 12.00 6.85
N VAL A 120 16.65 11.43 5.79
CA VAL A 120 16.21 11.61 4.41
C VAL A 120 16.22 10.28 3.64
N TRP A 121 15.45 10.17 2.56
CA TRP A 121 15.53 9.09 1.59
C TRP A 121 16.02 9.63 0.26
N VAL A 122 17.19 9.18 -0.20
CA VAL A 122 17.79 9.73 -1.42
C VAL A 122 17.01 9.25 -2.65
N ASP A 123 16.44 10.18 -3.40
CA ASP A 123 15.71 9.97 -4.65
C ASP A 123 16.54 10.34 -5.90
N ASP A 124 17.74 10.91 -5.71
CA ASP A 124 18.68 11.22 -6.78
C ASP A 124 19.21 9.95 -7.46
N SER A 125 18.67 9.62 -8.64
CA SER A 125 19.08 8.46 -9.45
C SER A 125 20.54 8.46 -9.87
N LYS A 126 21.26 9.59 -9.82
CA LYS A 126 22.69 9.67 -10.15
C LYS A 126 23.57 9.40 -8.92
N SER A 127 23.01 9.37 -7.72
CA SER A 127 23.76 9.10 -6.49
C SER A 127 24.04 7.60 -6.30
N LYS A 128 25.23 7.27 -5.80
CA LYS A 128 25.53 5.91 -5.27
C LYS A 128 24.63 5.53 -4.08
N LEU A 129 23.98 6.51 -3.46
CA LEU A 129 23.04 6.37 -2.35
C LEU A 129 21.58 6.38 -2.79
N TYR A 130 21.29 6.35 -4.10
CA TYR A 130 19.94 6.30 -4.65
C TYR A 130 19.05 5.23 -4.02
N ASN A 131 17.78 5.57 -3.78
CA ASN A 131 16.75 4.74 -3.14
C ASN A 131 17.22 4.13 -1.80
N SER A 132 17.81 4.96 -0.92
CA SER A 132 18.21 4.54 0.42
C SER A 132 18.02 5.63 1.47
N TRP A 133 17.81 5.19 2.72
CA TRP A 133 17.78 6.05 3.88
C TRP A 133 19.17 6.59 4.20
N GLN A 134 19.32 7.90 4.28
CA GLN A 134 20.54 8.58 4.67
C GLN A 134 20.29 9.59 5.79
N VAL A 135 21.37 10.10 6.38
CA VAL A 135 21.34 11.14 7.40
C VAL A 135 22.15 12.32 6.90
N LEU A 136 21.62 13.54 7.04
CA LEU A 136 22.31 14.79 6.77
C LEU A 136 23.62 14.93 7.59
N PRO A 137 24.57 15.79 7.20
CA PRO A 137 24.55 16.68 6.01
C PRO A 137 24.74 15.93 4.68
N VAL A 138 24.40 16.59 3.58
CA VAL A 138 24.48 16.03 2.22
C VAL A 138 25.92 15.67 1.85
N ASN A 139 26.89 16.55 2.14
CA ASN A 139 28.31 16.38 1.83
C ASN A 139 28.57 15.94 0.37
N ASN A 140 27.88 16.57 -0.59
CA ASN A 140 27.93 16.26 -2.03
C ASN A 140 27.58 14.80 -2.42
N ARG A 141 26.93 14.04 -1.53
CA ARG A 141 26.59 12.63 -1.78
C ARG A 141 25.37 12.44 -2.68
N TRP A 142 24.48 13.44 -2.77
CA TRP A 142 23.28 13.44 -3.62
C TRP A 142 22.84 14.87 -3.92
N LYS A 143 22.00 15.05 -4.94
CA LYS A 143 21.39 16.35 -5.29
C LYS A 143 19.97 16.52 -4.77
N SER A 144 19.25 15.43 -4.57
CA SER A 144 17.88 15.42 -4.05
C SER A 144 17.67 14.26 -3.08
N ALA A 145 16.79 14.49 -2.09
CA ALA A 145 16.34 13.48 -1.16
C ALA A 145 15.02 13.92 -0.52
N GLU A 146 14.13 12.96 -0.27
CA GLU A 146 12.89 13.18 0.45
C GLU A 146 13.14 13.28 1.96
N LYS A 147 12.52 14.25 2.63
CA LYS A 147 12.62 14.42 4.09
C LYS A 147 11.71 13.43 4.82
N LEU A 148 12.28 12.69 5.78
CA LEU A 148 11.53 11.67 6.52
C LEU A 148 10.87 12.18 7.81
N TYR A 149 11.20 13.40 8.24
CA TYR A 149 10.57 14.07 9.38
C TYR A 149 9.52 15.08 8.92
N GLN A 150 8.35 14.58 8.51
CA GLN A 150 7.21 15.39 8.09
C GLN A 150 5.87 14.75 8.49
N PRO A 151 4.75 15.50 8.55
CA PRO A 151 3.46 15.00 9.05
C PRO A 151 2.93 13.74 8.35
N ALA A 152 3.16 13.61 7.03
CA ALA A 152 2.81 12.40 6.28
C ALA A 152 3.46 11.13 6.87
N TYR A 153 4.61 11.29 7.52
CA TYR A 153 5.40 10.25 8.18
C TYR A 153 5.33 10.33 9.70
N ASN A 154 4.21 10.77 10.27
CA ASN A 154 3.93 10.55 11.69
C ASN A 154 4.07 9.06 12.04
N TYR A 155 3.57 8.18 11.16
CA TYR A 155 3.79 6.74 11.13
C TYR A 155 3.85 6.25 9.68
N ALA A 156 4.79 5.38 9.36
CA ALA A 156 4.96 4.80 8.04
C ALA A 156 5.72 3.47 8.08
N PHE A 157 5.77 2.76 6.96
CA PHE A 157 6.75 1.71 6.72
C PHE A 157 7.18 1.68 5.26
N ALA A 158 8.41 1.23 5.03
CA ALA A 158 8.93 1.07 3.69
C ALA A 158 8.27 -0.10 2.96
N ILE A 159 7.87 0.12 1.71
CA ILE A 159 7.55 -0.95 0.78
C ILE A 159 8.84 -1.21 0.01
N ASN A 160 9.32 -2.45 0.01
CA ASN A 160 10.59 -2.80 -0.66
C ASN A 160 10.42 -2.87 -2.18
N TYR A 161 9.96 -1.77 -2.76
CA TYR A 161 9.97 -1.50 -4.19
C TYR A 161 11.38 -1.09 -4.62
N ASN A 162 11.83 -1.58 -5.77
CA ASN A 162 13.19 -1.35 -6.28
C ASN A 162 14.31 -1.62 -5.24
N PRO A 163 14.34 -2.79 -4.58
CA PRO A 163 15.29 -3.07 -3.49
C PRO A 163 16.74 -3.20 -3.98
N LEU A 164 16.95 -3.48 -5.27
CA LEU A 164 18.25 -3.47 -5.92
C LEU A 164 18.72 -2.06 -6.30
N ARG A 165 17.91 -1.04 -6.00
CA ARG A 165 18.26 0.38 -6.16
C ARG A 165 18.67 0.71 -7.60
N LYS A 166 17.96 0.13 -8.57
CA LYS A 166 18.19 0.35 -10.01
C LYS A 166 17.86 1.81 -10.35
N PRO A 167 18.82 2.62 -10.80
CA PRO A 167 18.61 4.04 -11.08
C PRO A 167 17.40 4.31 -11.98
N GLY A 168 16.56 5.28 -11.58
CA GLY A 168 15.46 5.77 -12.40
C GLY A 168 14.19 4.91 -12.38
N TRP A 169 14.18 3.78 -11.65
CA TRP A 169 13.01 2.89 -11.56
C TRP A 169 11.95 3.40 -10.57
N GLY A 170 12.19 4.51 -9.88
CA GLY A 170 11.33 4.99 -8.79
C GLY A 170 11.93 4.65 -7.43
N SER A 171 11.68 5.53 -6.46
CA SER A 171 12.25 5.50 -5.12
C SER A 171 11.23 5.93 -4.07
N ALA A 172 11.60 5.85 -2.79
CA ALA A 172 10.81 6.36 -1.66
C ALA A 172 9.34 5.89 -1.62
N ILE A 173 9.09 4.62 -1.97
CA ILE A 173 7.74 4.05 -1.91
C ILE A 173 7.44 3.56 -0.50
N PHE A 174 6.50 4.22 0.16
CA PHE A 174 6.10 3.94 1.53
C PHE A 174 4.60 3.67 1.64
N PHE A 175 4.21 3.08 2.77
CA PHE A 175 2.84 3.12 3.26
C PHE A 175 2.77 4.09 4.44
N HIS A 176 1.95 5.14 4.37
CA HIS A 176 2.02 6.23 5.35
C HIS A 176 0.67 6.93 5.62
N VAL A 177 0.68 7.95 6.48
CA VAL A 177 -0.50 8.74 6.81
C VAL A 177 -0.86 9.63 5.63
N SER A 178 -2.09 9.50 5.11
CA SER A 178 -2.64 10.38 4.09
C SER A 178 -4.16 10.52 4.19
N SER A 179 -4.66 11.69 3.82
CA SER A 179 -6.09 12.00 3.64
C SER A 179 -6.47 12.21 2.17
N SER A 180 -5.51 12.12 1.24
CA SER A 180 -5.71 12.26 -0.21
C SER A 180 -4.73 11.38 -0.99
N TYR A 181 -4.74 11.46 -2.32
CA TYR A 181 -3.77 10.80 -3.18
C TYR A 181 -2.32 11.15 -2.81
N THR A 182 -1.40 10.25 -3.15
CA THR A 182 0.05 10.43 -2.93
C THR A 182 0.77 10.70 -4.26
N MET A 183 2.09 10.79 -4.23
CA MET A 183 2.93 10.87 -5.44
C MET A 183 3.59 9.52 -5.79
N GLY A 184 3.01 8.39 -5.34
CA GLY A 184 3.49 7.03 -5.62
C GLY A 184 3.40 6.09 -4.42
N CYS A 185 3.31 6.63 -3.21
CA CYS A 185 3.08 5.88 -1.99
C CYS A 185 1.64 5.35 -1.85
N THR A 186 1.41 4.56 -0.80
CA THR A 186 0.07 4.15 -0.38
C THR A 186 -0.26 4.83 0.93
N GLY A 187 -1.47 5.38 1.06
CA GLY A 187 -1.83 6.19 2.22
C GLY A 187 -3.21 5.90 2.77
N THR A 188 -3.37 6.03 4.09
CA THR A 188 -4.68 6.00 4.78
C THR A 188 -4.60 6.84 6.05
N SER A 189 -5.69 6.93 6.81
CA SER A 189 -5.73 7.71 8.05
C SER A 189 -4.67 7.25 9.05
N GLN A 190 -4.24 8.16 9.93
CA GLN A 190 -3.23 7.84 10.95
C GLN A 190 -3.66 6.66 11.84
N ALA A 191 -4.94 6.62 12.24
CA ALA A 191 -5.49 5.54 13.05
C ALA A 191 -5.35 4.18 12.35
N ASN A 192 -5.59 4.14 11.03
CA ASN A 192 -5.45 2.94 10.21
C ASN A 192 -3.99 2.52 10.06
N VAL A 193 -3.06 3.45 9.81
CA VAL A 193 -1.62 3.15 9.75
C VAL A 193 -1.14 2.56 11.08
N VAL A 194 -1.52 3.16 12.21
CA VAL A 194 -1.19 2.65 13.55
C VAL A 194 -1.77 1.24 13.77
N LYS A 195 -3.02 1.01 13.36
CA LYS A 195 -3.67 -0.30 13.46
C LYS A 195 -2.92 -1.37 12.66
N ILE A 196 -2.50 -1.04 11.43
CA ILE A 196 -1.69 -1.95 10.59
C ILE A 196 -0.34 -2.21 11.26
N LEU A 197 0.37 -1.17 11.71
CA LEU A 197 1.69 -1.31 12.34
C LEU A 197 1.63 -2.21 13.58
N LYS A 198 0.65 -2.04 14.48
CA LYS A 198 0.45 -2.91 15.65
C LYS A 198 0.18 -4.37 15.27
N TRP A 199 -0.46 -4.59 14.13
CA TRP A 199 -0.77 -5.94 13.63
C TRP A 199 0.44 -6.63 12.98
N LEU A 200 1.33 -5.88 12.31
CA LEU A 200 2.49 -6.44 11.60
C LEU A 200 3.48 -7.16 12.54
N ASP A 201 3.88 -8.36 12.11
CA ASP A 201 4.80 -9.24 12.82
C ASP A 201 5.85 -9.80 11.84
N PRO A 202 7.15 -9.46 11.96
CA PRO A 202 8.17 -9.93 11.03
C PRO A 202 8.31 -11.46 11.01
N LYS A 203 7.98 -12.17 12.10
CA LYS A 203 7.98 -13.64 12.14
C LYS A 203 6.91 -14.24 11.23
N LYS A 204 5.86 -13.48 10.91
CA LYS A 204 4.79 -13.88 9.98
C LYS A 204 5.10 -13.52 8.52
N LYS A 205 6.29 -12.98 8.24
CA LYS A 205 6.77 -12.63 6.88
C LYS A 205 5.74 -11.81 6.11
N PRO A 206 5.37 -10.59 6.57
CA PRO A 206 4.32 -9.81 5.95
C PRO A 206 4.70 -9.39 4.53
N VAL A 207 3.71 -9.43 3.63
CA VAL A 207 3.81 -8.93 2.26
C VAL A 207 2.67 -7.97 1.96
N ILE A 208 2.87 -7.10 0.98
CA ILE A 208 1.84 -6.24 0.42
C ILE A 208 1.65 -6.57 -1.07
N ILE A 209 0.40 -6.80 -1.48
CA ILE A 209 0.00 -6.89 -2.88
C ILE A 209 -0.78 -5.62 -3.21
N GLN A 210 -0.38 -4.92 -4.27
CA GLN A 210 -1.05 -3.72 -4.73
C GLN A 210 -1.40 -3.86 -6.21
N SER A 211 -2.68 -3.79 -6.56
CA SER A 211 -3.12 -4.03 -7.94
C SER A 211 -4.54 -3.54 -8.25
N PRO A 212 -4.85 -3.18 -9.50
CA PRO A 212 -6.25 -3.13 -9.95
C PRO A 212 -6.93 -4.49 -9.69
N ARG A 213 -8.23 -4.48 -9.35
CA ARG A 213 -9.00 -5.72 -9.09
C ARG A 213 -8.96 -6.70 -10.27
N THR A 214 -8.94 -6.18 -11.50
CA THR A 214 -8.90 -6.97 -12.73
C THR A 214 -7.63 -7.81 -12.91
N GLU A 215 -6.59 -7.57 -12.09
CA GLU A 215 -5.31 -8.26 -12.21
C GLU A 215 -4.95 -9.13 -11.00
N LEU A 216 -5.90 -9.38 -10.10
CA LEU A 216 -5.64 -10.18 -8.90
C LEU A 216 -5.25 -11.64 -9.22
N SER A 217 -5.64 -12.18 -10.37
CA SER A 217 -5.27 -13.52 -10.82
C SER A 217 -3.78 -13.71 -11.09
N ARG A 218 -2.98 -12.63 -11.12
CA ARG A 218 -1.52 -12.66 -11.32
C ARG A 218 -0.74 -13.06 -10.06
N TYR A 219 -1.39 -13.07 -8.89
CA TYR A 219 -0.72 -13.22 -7.59
C TYR A 219 -1.05 -14.53 -6.89
#